data_AF-A0A528LSV8-F1
#
_entry.id   AF-A0A528LSV8-F1
#
_cell.length_a   1.000
_cell.length_b   1.000
_cell.length_c   1.000
_cell.angle_alpha   90.00
_cell.angle_beta   90.00
_cell.angle_gamma   90.00
#
_symmetry.space_group_name_H-M   'P 1'
#
loop_
_entity.id
_entity.type
_entity.pdbx_description
1 polymer ?
#
loop_
_entity_poly.entity_id
_entity_poly.type
_entity_poly.pdbx_seq_one_letter_code
_entity_poly.pdbx_strand_id
1 'polypeptide(L)' 'MPRFSANLSMLFGEHEFLDRFEAAAHAGFRGVEYIGPYDHAPEVVAARLKKNGLTQVLFNLPAGDWGKGERG' A
#
# COMPACT_ATOMS: atom_id res chain seq x y z
N MET A 1 1.43 16.45 -16.87
CA MET A 1 2.54 15.85 -16.09
C MET A 1 2.10 14.49 -15.57
N PRO A 2 3.00 13.49 -15.52
CA PRO A 2 2.68 12.18 -14.93
C PRO A 2 2.36 12.30 -13.45
N ARG A 3 1.44 11.45 -12.96
CA ARG A 3 1.10 11.31 -11.55
C ARG A 3 1.81 10.07 -11.01
N PHE A 4 2.61 10.26 -9.96
CA PHE A 4 3.38 9.16 -9.36
C PHE A 4 2.62 8.52 -8.19
N SER A 5 2.81 7.22 -8.03
CA SER A 5 2.32 6.41 -6.91
C SER A 5 3.52 5.90 -6.11
N ALA A 6 3.42 5.92 -4.77
CA ALA A 6 4.43 5.30 -3.92
C ALA A 6 4.09 3.81 -3.71
N ASN A 7 5.03 2.93 -4.06
CA ASN A 7 4.89 1.50 -3.76
C ASN A 7 5.33 1.21 -2.32
N LEU A 8 4.37 1.05 -1.41
CA LEU A 8 4.61 0.89 0.04
C LEU A 8 5.17 -0.48 0.41
N SER A 9 5.20 -1.44 -0.52
CA SER A 9 5.90 -2.71 -0.33
C SER A 9 7.42 -2.58 -0.52
N MET A 10 7.89 -1.52 -1.20
CA MET A 10 9.31 -1.30 -1.50
C MET A 10 9.87 -0.02 -0.86
N LEU A 11 9.06 1.04 -0.76
CA LEU A 11 9.42 2.32 -0.16
C LEU A 11 8.96 2.40 1.30
N PHE A 12 9.60 3.28 2.08
CA PHE A 12 9.27 3.53 3.49
C PHE A 12 9.40 2.27 4.38
N GLY A 13 10.36 1.40 4.08
CA GLY A 13 10.61 0.15 4.79
C GLY A 13 11.10 0.31 6.23
N GLU A 14 11.52 1.52 6.59
CA GLU A 14 11.85 1.95 7.95
C GLU A 14 10.62 2.11 8.87
N HIS A 15 9.42 2.06 8.30
CA HIS A 15 8.15 2.15 9.03
C HIS A 15 7.34 0.85 8.93
N GLU A 16 6.50 0.61 9.94
CA GLU A 16 5.44 -0.40 9.89
C GLU A 16 4.46 -0.08 8.76
N PHE A 17 3.86 -1.10 8.15
CA PHE A 17 3.07 -0.94 6.91
C PHE A 17 2.01 0.17 6.98
N LEU A 18 1.25 0.26 8.07
CA LEU A 18 0.19 1.25 8.23
C LEU A 18 0.71 2.69 8.39
N ASP A 19 1.96 2.86 8.83
CA ASP A 19 2.58 4.17 9.02
C ASP A 19 3.21 4.69 7.70
N ARG A 20 3.47 3.79 6.74
CA ARG A 20 3.98 4.16 5.40
C ARG A 20 3.03 5.06 4.61
N PHE A 21 1.72 5.01 4.89
CA PHE A 21 0.74 5.89 4.28
C PHE A 21 0.99 7.36 4.65
N GLU A 22 1.34 7.63 5.90
CA GLU A 22 1.66 8.98 6.37
C GLU A 22 3.01 9.45 5.80
N ALA A 23 4.02 8.57 5.80
CA ALA A 23 5.31 8.85 5.18
C ALA A 23 5.19 9.19 3.68
N ALA A 24 4.39 8.45 2.92
CA ALA A 24 4.14 8.71 1.51
C ALA A 24 3.48 10.07 1.27
N ALA A 25 2.48 10.43 2.10
CA ALA A 25 1.82 11.72 2.00
C ALA A 25 2.76 12.89 2.35
N HIS A 26 3.59 12.74 3.39
CA HIS A 26 4.62 13.73 3.75
C HIS A 26 5.68 13.90 2.66
N ALA A 27 6.01 12.83 1.92
CA ALA A 27 6.89 12.89 0.76
C ALA A 27 6.23 13.49 -0.50
N GLY A 28 4.96 13.90 -0.42
CA GLY A 28 4.24 14.59 -1.49
C GLY A 28 3.48 13.67 -2.46
N PHE A 29 3.46 12.35 -2.21
CA PHE A 29 2.64 11.45 -3.01
C PHE A 29 1.15 11.66 -2.76
N ARG A 30 0.36 11.39 -3.81
CA ARG A 30 -1.12 11.45 -3.76
C ARG A 30 -1.76 10.12 -4.13
N GLY A 31 -0.96 9.17 -4.60
CA GLY A 31 -1.34 7.80 -4.90
C GLY A 31 -0.40 6.83 -4.19
N VAL A 32 -0.93 5.70 -3.76
CA VAL A 32 -0.16 4.59 -3.19
C VAL A 32 -0.56 3.27 -3.82
N GLU A 33 0.39 2.34 -3.85
CA GLU A 33 0.20 0.96 -4.24
C GLU A 33 1.02 0.03 -3.33
N TYR A 34 0.69 -1.26 -3.34
CA TYR A 34 1.40 -2.29 -2.57
C TYR A 34 0.97 -3.69 -3.06
N ILE A 35 1.67 -4.75 -2.66
CA ILE A 35 1.32 -6.12 -3.05
C ILE A 35 -0.05 -6.51 -2.48
N GLY A 36 -0.26 -6.42 -1.16
CA GLY A 36 -1.54 -6.76 -0.56
C GLY A 36 -1.60 -6.37 0.92
N PRO A 37 -2.73 -5.89 1.44
CA PRO A 37 -2.87 -5.46 2.83
C PRO A 37 -3.60 -6.52 3.68
N TYR A 38 -3.54 -7.79 3.29
CA TYR A 38 -4.46 -8.85 3.75
C TYR A 38 -4.34 -9.20 5.24
N ASP A 39 -3.26 -8.78 5.90
CA ASP A 39 -3.09 -8.89 7.35
C ASP A 39 -3.87 -7.83 8.14
N HIS A 40 -4.55 -6.91 7.43
CA HIS A 40 -5.32 -5.82 8.01
C HIS A 40 -6.76 -5.83 7.52
N ALA A 41 -7.69 -5.47 8.43
CA ALA A 41 -9.07 -5.22 8.03
C ALA A 41 -9.14 -4.06 7.02
N PRO A 42 -9.99 -4.16 5.98
CA PRO A 42 -10.05 -3.16 4.91
C PRO A 42 -10.37 -1.75 5.43
N GLU A 43 -11.15 -1.64 6.51
CA GLU A 43 -11.52 -0.36 7.14
C GLU A 43 -10.31 0.37 7.72
N VAL A 44 -9.31 -0.39 8.22
CA VAL A 44 -8.08 0.18 8.80
C VAL A 44 -7.24 0.84 7.69
N VAL A 45 -7.13 0.16 6.54
CA VAL A 45 -6.43 0.67 5.37
C VAL A 45 -7.17 1.87 4.78
N ALA A 46 -8.50 1.78 4.64
CA ALA A 46 -9.33 2.88 4.17
C ALA A 46 -9.22 4.13 5.06
N ALA A 47 -9.14 3.94 6.39
CA ALA A 47 -8.92 5.03 7.33
C ALA A 47 -7.55 5.70 7.12
N ARG A 48 -6.48 4.94 6.83
CA ARG A 48 -5.16 5.49 6.53
C ARG A 48 -5.14 6.27 5.21
N LEU A 49 -5.78 5.75 4.17
CA LEU A 49 -5.94 6.47 2.90
C LEU A 49 -6.68 7.79 3.10
N LYS A 50 -7.82 7.76 3.80
CA LYS A 50 -8.64 8.95 4.08
C LYS A 50 -7.90 9.98 4.94
N LYS A 51 -7.25 9.55 6.03
CA LYS A 51 -6.48 10.43 6.93
C LYS A 51 -5.42 11.22 6.16
N ASN A 52 -4.76 10.57 5.21
CA ASN A 52 -3.61 11.13 4.49
C ASN A 52 -3.96 11.72 3.11
N GLY A 53 -5.25 11.72 2.72
CA GLY A 53 -5.67 12.23 1.40
C GLY A 53 -5.07 11.45 0.22
N LEU A 54 -4.80 10.16 0.41
CA LEU A 54 -4.18 9.28 -0.59
C LEU A 54 -5.24 8.52 -1.39
N THR A 55 -4.94 8.32 -2.68
CA THR A 55 -5.70 7.43 -3.57
C THR A 55 -5.05 6.05 -3.58
N GLN A 56 -5.84 5.00 -3.40
CA GLN A 56 -5.39 3.64 -3.71
C GLN A 56 -5.28 3.49 -5.23
N VAL A 57 -4.08 3.25 -5.75
CA VAL A 57 -3.82 3.13 -7.19
C VAL A 57 -3.86 1.67 -7.62
N LEU A 58 -3.19 0.78 -6.88
CA LEU A 58 -3.08 -0.63 -7.23
C LEU A 58 -2.84 -1.49 -5.98
N PHE A 59 -3.40 -2.69 -5.96
CA PHE A 59 -2.93 -3.81 -5.13
C PHE A 59 -3.24 -5.14 -5.82
N ASN A 60 -2.57 -6.22 -5.44
CA ASN A 60 -2.71 -7.54 -6.05
C ASN A 60 -3.69 -8.39 -5.25
N LEU A 61 -4.36 -9.34 -5.91
CA LEU A 61 -5.08 -10.43 -5.23
C LEU A 61 -4.13 -11.30 -4.38
N PRO A 62 -4.64 -12.09 -3.41
CA PRO A 62 -3.80 -13.01 -2.65
C PRO A 62 -3.00 -13.92 -3.57
N ALA A 63 -1.68 -14.04 -3.33
CA ALA A 63 -0.79 -14.79 -4.20
C ALA A 63 -0.88 -16.32 -4.04
N GLY A 64 -1.71 -16.80 -3.11
CA GLY A 64 -1.75 -18.20 -2.71
C GLY A 64 -0.49 -18.66 -1.97
N ASP A 65 -0.30 -19.97 -1.87
CA ASP A 65 0.90 -20.61 -1.35
C ASP A 65 2.03 -20.58 -2.41
N TRP A 66 2.83 -19.52 -2.35
CA TRP A 66 3.97 -19.33 -3.24
C TRP A 66 4.98 -20.49 -3.18
N GLY A 67 5.13 -21.13 -2.01
CA GLY A 67 6.04 -22.25 -1.79
C GLY A 67 5.58 -23.55 -2.46
N LYS A 68 4.26 -23.69 -2.68
CA LYS A 68 3.65 -24.77 -3.47
C LYS A 68 3.50 -24.43 -4.96
N GLY A 69 3.98 -23.28 -5.40
CA GLY A 69 3.95 -22.86 -6.80
C GLY A 69 2.70 -22.10 -7.22
N GLU A 70 1.82 -21.73 -6.28
CA GLU A 70 0.71 -20.82 -6.57
C GLU A 70 1.25 -19.42 -6.91
N ARG A 71 0.49 -18.69 -7.74
CA ARG A 71 0.85 -17.35 -8.26
C ARG A 71 -0.37 -16.40 -8.28
N GLY A 72 -1.40 -16.72 -7.49
CA GLY A 72 -2.74 -16.16 -7.58
C GLY A 72 -3.68 -17.00 -8.42
#